data_AF-A0AAU4BGY1-F1
#
_entry.id   AF-A0AAU4BGY1-F1
#
_cell.length_a   1.000
_cell.length_b   1.000
_cell.length_c   1.000
_cell.angle_alpha   90.00
_cell.angle_beta   90.00
_cell.angle_gamma   90.00
#
_symmetry.space_group_name_H-M   'P 1'
#
loop_
_entity.id
_entity.type
_entity.pdbx_description
1 polymer ?
#
loop_
_entity_poly.entity_id
_entity_poly.type
_entity_poly.pdbx_seq_one_letter_code
_entity_poly.pdbx_strand_id
1 'polypeptide(L)'
;MHGKHGKHGKNRFPLGPRTTGALFGLAFFGVVASTASASVLSDGSGPGGNVAAVETLPQQKKKSEPDAPGGSGKESDDEKSERGPDETSNERSGEKPDGKVDRSEVIARAKTWNPGTGDRVRYSQVRSHNGYRADCSGFVAMTLGLAKPGPNTVGLTSSRYTERIQMSELKKGDLVMDAEGTNTTRHVVIFEKWANSEHTSYWAYEQRGRYGTDYRTRDYGLSSGSEYKAYRPKNL
;
A
#
# COMPACT_ATOMS: atom_id res chain seq x y z
N MET A 1 -13.90 76.49 -28.69
CA MET A 1 -12.83 75.47 -28.83
C MET A 1 -13.00 74.47 -27.67
N HIS A 2 -13.18 73.19 -28.00
CA HIS A 2 -12.92 71.96 -27.21
C HIS A 2 -13.42 71.87 -25.74
N GLY A 3 -14.13 70.85 -25.26
CA GLY A 3 -14.55 69.57 -25.83
C GLY A 3 -15.09 68.62 -24.74
N LYS A 4 -16.14 67.88 -25.12
CA LYS A 4 -16.50 66.47 -24.81
C LYS A 4 -16.75 65.97 -23.36
N HIS A 5 -18.04 65.74 -23.11
CA HIS A 5 -18.72 64.54 -22.57
C HIS A 5 -17.91 63.32 -22.08
N GLY A 6 -18.32 62.81 -20.91
CA GLY A 6 -18.29 61.39 -20.54
C GLY A 6 -19.56 61.02 -19.75
N LYS A 7 -20.44 60.20 -20.35
CA LYS A 7 -21.75 59.78 -19.82
C LYS A 7 -21.60 58.60 -18.85
N HIS A 8 -22.28 58.65 -17.70
CA HIS A 8 -22.53 57.49 -16.85
C HIS A 8 -23.50 56.51 -17.54
N GLY A 9 -22.98 55.37 -17.98
CA GLY A 9 -23.77 54.24 -18.47
C GLY A 9 -24.32 53.40 -17.30
N LYS A 10 -25.65 53.35 -17.20
CA LYS A 10 -26.39 52.44 -16.32
C LYS A 10 -26.46 51.07 -17.01
N ASN A 11 -25.72 50.08 -16.53
CA ASN A 11 -25.90 48.70 -17.00
C ASN A 11 -27.07 48.05 -16.28
N ARG A 12 -28.10 47.75 -17.07
CA ARG A 12 -29.33 47.05 -16.70
C ARG A 12 -29.04 45.55 -16.76
N PHE A 13 -29.23 44.86 -15.63
CA PHE A 13 -29.35 43.41 -15.59
C PHE A 13 -30.73 43.01 -16.15
N PRO A 14 -30.84 42.09 -17.11
CA PRO A 14 -32.12 41.44 -17.37
C PRO A 14 -32.33 40.30 -16.36
N LEU A 15 -33.28 40.49 -15.44
CA LEU A 15 -33.94 39.40 -14.72
C LEU A 15 -34.83 38.64 -15.71
N GLY A 16 -34.54 37.36 -15.93
CA GLY A 16 -35.48 36.41 -16.50
C GLY A 16 -36.23 35.68 -15.38
N PRO A 17 -37.55 35.48 -15.46
CA PRO A 17 -38.28 34.64 -14.52
C PRO A 17 -38.43 33.23 -15.09
N ARG A 18 -38.05 32.20 -14.34
CA ARG A 18 -38.64 30.86 -14.44
C ARG A 18 -38.61 30.19 -13.07
N THR A 19 -39.72 30.26 -12.37
CA THR A 19 -40.16 29.27 -11.40
C THR A 19 -40.46 27.96 -12.13
N THR A 20 -40.22 26.82 -11.48
CA THR A 20 -41.14 25.67 -11.27
C THR A 20 -40.33 24.38 -11.07
N GLY A 21 -40.64 23.65 -9.99
CA GLY A 21 -40.68 22.19 -10.04
C GLY A 21 -39.52 21.45 -9.40
N ALA A 22 -39.70 21.09 -8.13
CA ALA A 22 -39.06 19.94 -7.51
C ALA A 22 -39.46 18.64 -8.22
N LEU A 23 -38.52 17.71 -8.36
CA LEU A 23 -38.78 16.28 -8.49
C LEU A 23 -37.54 15.52 -7.96
N PHE A 24 -37.56 15.24 -6.66
CA PHE A 24 -36.74 14.20 -6.05
C PHE A 24 -37.24 12.85 -6.56
N GLY A 25 -36.59 12.31 -7.59
CA GLY A 25 -36.77 10.94 -8.03
C GLY A 25 -35.89 10.00 -7.20
N LEU A 26 -36.41 9.53 -6.07
CA LEU A 26 -35.89 8.35 -5.37
C LEU A 26 -36.20 7.11 -6.23
N ALA A 27 -35.22 6.65 -7.00
CA ALA A 27 -35.30 5.35 -7.66
C ALA A 27 -35.14 4.26 -6.59
N PHE A 28 -36.27 3.63 -6.24
CA PHE A 28 -36.30 2.38 -5.50
C PHE A 28 -35.63 1.29 -6.35
N PHE A 29 -34.44 0.85 -5.95
CA PHE A 29 -33.91 -0.43 -6.42
C PHE A 29 -34.70 -1.55 -5.74
N GLY A 30 -35.54 -2.23 -6.52
CA GLY A 30 -36.26 -3.41 -6.11
C GLY A 30 -35.29 -4.53 -5.72
N VAL A 31 -35.40 -5.00 -4.48
CA VAL A 31 -34.83 -6.27 -4.04
C VAL A 31 -35.72 -7.37 -4.58
N VAL A 32 -35.24 -8.09 -5.61
CA VAL A 32 -35.85 -9.36 -6.01
C VAL A 32 -35.32 -10.44 -5.09
N ALA A 33 -36.14 -10.83 -4.09
CA ALA A 33 -35.91 -12.01 -3.30
C ALA A 33 -36.33 -13.24 -4.11
N SER A 34 -35.36 -14.04 -4.55
CA SER A 34 -35.61 -15.36 -5.14
C SER A 34 -35.86 -16.36 -4.00
N THR A 35 -37.08 -16.84 -3.87
CA THR A 35 -37.43 -17.94 -2.96
C THR A 35 -37.12 -19.29 -3.62
N ALA A 36 -36.81 -20.26 -2.76
CA ALA A 36 -36.17 -21.53 -3.05
C ALA A 36 -36.99 -22.53 -3.89
N SER A 37 -36.28 -23.49 -4.48
CA SER A 37 -36.80 -24.85 -4.70
C SER A 37 -35.64 -25.83 -4.50
N ALA A 38 -35.56 -26.41 -3.31
CA ALA A 38 -34.76 -27.61 -3.07
C ALA A 38 -35.70 -28.81 -3.24
N SER A 39 -35.48 -29.59 -4.30
CA SER A 39 -36.15 -30.86 -4.53
C SER A 39 -35.60 -31.90 -3.56
N VAL A 40 -36.49 -32.44 -2.73
CA VAL A 40 -36.28 -33.66 -1.97
C VAL A 40 -36.36 -34.86 -2.90
N LEU A 41 -35.36 -35.73 -2.85
CA LEU A 41 -35.47 -37.13 -3.28
C LEU A 41 -35.07 -38.00 -2.09
N SER A 42 -36.06 -38.69 -1.54
CA SER A 42 -35.91 -39.77 -0.56
C SER A 42 -36.10 -41.10 -1.26
N ASP A 43 -35.17 -42.03 -1.01
CA ASP A 43 -35.32 -43.49 -1.08
C ASP A 43 -34.13 -44.06 -0.29
N GLY A 44 -34.18 -44.98 0.67
CA GLY A 44 -35.21 -45.73 1.37
C GLY A 44 -34.50 -46.70 2.35
N SER A 45 -35.10 -46.88 3.55
CA SER A 45 -35.04 -48.08 4.44
C SER A 45 -33.80 -48.48 5.26
N GLY A 46 -33.96 -48.44 6.60
CA GLY A 46 -33.22 -49.28 7.57
C GLY A 46 -33.21 -48.71 9.00
N PRO A 47 -33.79 -49.38 10.04
CA PRO A 47 -34.33 -48.71 11.23
C PRO A 47 -33.42 -48.74 12.48
N GLY A 48 -33.67 -47.84 13.44
CA GLY A 48 -33.22 -48.04 14.81
C GLY A 48 -33.23 -46.82 15.73
N GLY A 49 -34.33 -46.61 16.44
CA GLY A 49 -34.30 -46.26 17.88
C GLY A 49 -33.97 -44.82 18.28
N ASN A 50 -35.04 -44.08 18.60
CA ASN A 50 -35.07 -42.82 19.37
C ASN A 50 -34.26 -42.90 20.68
N VAL A 51 -33.70 -41.78 21.16
CA VAL A 51 -34.33 -40.92 22.20
C VAL A 51 -33.53 -39.65 22.44
N ALA A 52 -34.27 -38.57 22.67
CA ALA A 52 -33.82 -37.23 23.01
C ALA A 52 -33.57 -37.04 24.51
N ALA A 53 -32.73 -36.06 24.85
CA ALA A 53 -32.73 -35.16 26.03
C ALA A 53 -31.34 -34.49 26.04
N VAL A 54 -31.15 -33.22 25.65
CA VAL A 54 -31.44 -31.94 26.32
C VAL A 54 -31.07 -31.90 27.81
N GLU A 55 -30.40 -30.78 28.18
CA GLU A 55 -30.03 -30.32 29.52
C GLU A 55 -28.83 -31.02 30.17
N THR A 56 -27.83 -30.38 30.78
CA THR A 56 -27.66 -29.06 31.40
C THR A 56 -26.14 -28.80 31.60
N LEU A 57 -25.70 -27.53 31.64
CA LEU A 57 -24.42 -27.11 32.25
C LEU A 57 -24.63 -26.97 33.77
N PRO A 58 -23.61 -27.22 34.64
CA PRO A 58 -22.79 -26.09 35.12
C PRO A 58 -21.32 -26.39 35.56
N GLN A 59 -20.49 -25.33 35.45
CA GLN A 59 -19.38 -24.85 36.30
C GLN A 59 -18.31 -25.77 36.96
N GLN A 60 -17.05 -25.54 36.54
CA GLN A 60 -15.93 -24.93 37.31
C GLN A 60 -15.37 -25.62 38.58
N LYS A 61 -14.07 -26.02 38.60
CA LYS A 61 -12.95 -25.44 39.42
C LYS A 61 -11.64 -26.26 39.48
N LYS A 62 -10.52 -25.51 39.61
CA LYS A 62 -9.18 -25.80 40.22
C LYS A 62 -8.18 -26.64 39.39
N LYS A 63 -6.98 -26.15 39.02
CA LYS A 63 -5.82 -25.53 39.73
C LYS A 63 -4.87 -26.59 40.33
N SER A 64 -3.72 -26.78 39.67
CA SER A 64 -2.50 -27.37 40.24
C SER A 64 -1.25 -27.00 39.42
N GLU A 65 -0.46 -26.08 39.96
CA GLU A 65 1.02 -26.07 40.04
C GLU A 65 1.30 -26.03 41.57
N PRO A 66 2.44 -26.52 42.13
CA PRO A 66 3.81 -26.14 41.73
C PRO A 66 4.92 -27.21 41.93
N ASP A 67 6.15 -26.94 41.48
CA ASP A 67 7.35 -26.79 42.33
C ASP A 67 8.68 -26.88 41.54
N ALA A 68 9.53 -25.87 41.76
CA ALA A 68 10.99 -25.85 41.50
C ALA A 68 11.72 -26.24 42.81
N PRO A 69 13.04 -26.58 42.84
CA PRO A 69 14.16 -25.62 42.71
C PRO A 69 15.37 -26.23 41.93
N GLY A 70 16.38 -25.53 41.40
CA GLY A 70 17.31 -24.55 41.97
C GLY A 70 18.73 -25.17 41.99
N GLY A 71 19.74 -24.51 41.39
CA GLY A 71 21.13 -24.95 41.43
C GLY A 71 22.09 -23.97 40.76
N SER A 72 23.01 -23.42 41.55
CA SER A 72 23.96 -22.34 41.26
C SER A 72 25.43 -22.81 41.28
N GLY A 73 26.30 -22.00 40.69
CA GLY A 73 27.77 -22.02 40.83
C GLY A 73 28.50 -22.25 39.50
N LYS A 74 29.68 -21.70 39.20
CA LYS A 74 30.58 -20.70 39.82
C LYS A 74 31.66 -20.37 38.75
N GLU A 75 32.34 -19.22 38.90
CA GLU A 75 33.60 -18.81 38.25
C GLU A 75 34.71 -19.91 38.35
N SER A 76 35.82 -19.96 37.62
CA SER A 76 36.66 -19.03 36.85
C SER A 76 37.50 -19.87 35.85
N ASP A 77 38.18 -19.25 34.87
CA ASP A 77 39.63 -19.40 34.65
C ASP A 77 40.08 -18.62 33.38
N ASP A 78 41.20 -17.91 33.55
CA ASP A 78 41.94 -17.14 32.57
C ASP A 78 42.53 -18.02 31.45
N GLU A 79 42.49 -17.57 30.19
CA GLU A 79 43.72 -17.54 29.38
C GLU A 79 43.61 -16.63 28.15
N LYS A 80 44.65 -15.81 28.02
CA LYS A 80 44.99 -14.91 26.93
C LYS A 80 45.65 -15.73 25.81
N SER A 81 45.05 -15.81 24.63
CA SER A 81 45.80 -16.13 23.40
C SER A 81 45.21 -15.47 22.16
N GLU A 82 46.07 -15.29 21.18
CA GLU A 82 46.14 -14.16 20.26
C GLU A 82 45.15 -14.25 19.10
N ARG A 83 44.41 -13.16 18.83
CA ARG A 83 43.50 -13.03 17.70
C ARG A 83 44.24 -12.44 16.50
N GLY A 84 44.67 -13.31 15.59
CA GLY A 84 45.02 -12.93 14.22
C GLY A 84 43.81 -12.37 13.46
N PRO A 85 44.01 -11.60 12.38
CA PRO A 85 42.91 -10.91 11.71
C PRO A 85 42.07 -11.93 10.92
N ASP A 86 40.83 -12.10 11.37
CA ASP A 86 39.76 -12.72 10.60
C ASP A 86 39.37 -11.76 9.47
N GLU A 87 39.80 -12.07 8.24
CA GLU A 87 39.26 -11.49 7.02
C GLU A 87 37.83 -12.00 6.81
N THR A 88 36.89 -11.51 7.62
CA THR A 88 35.49 -11.51 7.25
C THR A 88 35.31 -10.42 6.19
N SER A 89 35.21 -10.85 4.95
CA SER A 89 34.78 -10.06 3.78
C SER A 89 33.38 -9.49 4.02
N ASN A 90 33.32 -8.37 4.73
CA ASN A 90 32.15 -7.51 4.76
C ASN A 90 32.17 -6.70 3.47
N GLU A 91 31.58 -7.24 2.41
CA GLU A 91 31.20 -6.48 1.22
C GLU A 91 30.15 -5.44 1.64
N ARG A 92 30.67 -4.36 2.22
CA ARG A 92 29.95 -3.13 2.52
C ARG A 92 29.52 -2.56 1.19
N SER A 93 28.30 -2.91 0.78
CA SER A 93 27.60 -2.30 -0.35
C SER A 93 27.81 -0.79 -0.31
N GLY A 94 28.41 -0.28 -1.39
CA GLY A 94 29.01 1.04 -1.49
C GLY A 94 28.05 2.14 -1.06
N GLU A 95 28.32 2.71 0.10
CA GLU A 95 27.64 3.91 0.58
C GLU A 95 28.16 5.09 -0.24
N LYS A 96 27.39 5.50 -1.26
CA LYS A 96 27.68 6.74 -1.98
C LYS A 96 27.56 7.90 -0.98
N PRO A 97 28.60 8.74 -0.84
CA PRO A 97 28.71 9.69 0.28
C PRO A 97 27.82 10.94 0.15
N ASP A 98 26.88 10.98 -0.80
CA ASP A 98 26.01 12.14 -1.07
C ASP A 98 24.51 11.87 -0.83
N GLY A 99 24.17 10.68 -0.32
CA GLY A 99 22.77 10.27 -0.14
C GLY A 99 22.03 10.02 -1.46
N LYS A 100 22.73 9.97 -2.61
CA LYS A 100 22.17 9.56 -3.90
C LYS A 100 22.04 8.04 -3.97
N VAL A 101 21.01 7.57 -4.68
CA VAL A 101 20.74 6.17 -4.94
C VAL A 101 20.64 5.95 -6.44
N ASP A 102 21.34 4.93 -6.95
CA ASP A 102 21.25 4.60 -8.36
C ASP A 102 19.91 3.98 -8.71
N ARG A 103 19.41 4.24 -9.92
CA ARG A 103 18.18 3.61 -10.43
C ARG A 103 18.22 2.08 -10.37
N SER A 104 19.37 1.47 -10.62
CA SER A 104 19.55 0.02 -10.49
C SER A 104 19.46 -0.44 -9.04
N GLU A 105 20.00 0.35 -8.10
CA GLU A 105 19.94 0.06 -6.67
C GLU A 105 18.50 0.15 -6.13
N VAL A 106 17.70 1.11 -6.61
CA VAL A 106 16.25 1.17 -6.30
C VAL A 106 15.55 -0.13 -6.67
N ILE A 107 15.81 -0.66 -7.87
CA ILE A 107 15.22 -1.92 -8.33
C ILE A 107 15.81 -3.13 -7.58
N ALA A 108 17.10 -3.13 -7.27
CA ALA A 108 17.72 -4.19 -6.48
C ALA A 108 17.07 -4.28 -5.10
N ARG A 109 16.89 -3.14 -4.42
CA ARG A 109 16.17 -3.04 -3.14
C ARG A 109 14.72 -3.47 -3.26
N ALA A 110 14.01 -3.08 -4.33
CA ALA A 110 12.63 -3.50 -4.56
C ALA A 110 12.48 -5.03 -4.59
N LYS A 111 13.46 -5.73 -5.18
CA LYS A 111 13.48 -7.20 -5.25
C LYS A 111 13.71 -7.88 -3.90
N THR A 112 14.35 -7.22 -2.93
CA THR A 112 14.61 -7.81 -1.60
C THR A 112 13.35 -8.12 -0.80
N TRP A 113 12.21 -7.53 -1.16
CA TRP A 113 10.91 -7.82 -0.53
C TRP A 113 10.16 -8.95 -1.25
N ASN A 114 10.88 -9.77 -2.03
CA ASN A 114 10.47 -10.98 -2.73
C ASN A 114 9.16 -10.83 -3.53
N PRO A 115 9.05 -9.82 -4.42
CA PRO A 115 7.82 -9.51 -5.14
C PRO A 115 7.29 -10.73 -5.89
N GLY A 116 5.99 -11.01 -5.77
CA GLY A 116 5.39 -12.11 -6.53
C GLY A 116 5.56 -13.51 -5.93
N THR A 117 6.34 -13.68 -4.85
CA THR A 117 6.66 -15.01 -4.28
C THR A 117 5.81 -15.38 -3.05
N GLY A 118 5.98 -16.59 -2.49
CA GLY A 118 5.39 -16.99 -1.21
C GLY A 118 5.92 -16.19 -0.02
N ASP A 119 7.19 -15.78 -0.10
CA ASP A 119 7.97 -15.07 0.92
C ASP A 119 7.92 -13.55 0.78
N ARG A 120 7.00 -13.05 -0.06
CA ARG A 120 6.79 -11.61 -0.25
C ARG A 120 6.45 -10.93 1.08
N VAL A 121 6.99 -9.74 1.29
CA VAL A 121 6.60 -8.91 2.46
C VAL A 121 5.11 -8.59 2.36
N ARG A 122 4.34 -8.98 3.38
CA ARG A 122 2.89 -8.77 3.41
C ARG A 122 2.56 -7.31 3.71
N TYR A 123 1.52 -6.81 3.05
CA TYR A 123 1.05 -5.46 3.27
C TYR A 123 0.40 -5.34 4.66
N SER A 124 0.69 -4.26 5.35
CA SER A 124 0.09 -3.89 6.62
C SER A 124 0.28 -2.41 6.87
N GLN A 125 -0.81 -1.74 7.24
CA GLN A 125 -0.79 -0.33 7.66
C GLN A 125 -0.20 -0.13 9.07
N VAL A 126 0.05 -1.21 9.82
CA VAL A 126 0.46 -1.15 11.23
C VAL A 126 1.76 -1.91 11.52
N ARG A 127 2.27 -2.70 10.57
CA ARG A 127 3.52 -3.46 10.74
C ARG A 127 4.67 -2.80 9.97
N SER A 128 5.88 -3.12 10.39
CA SER A 128 7.11 -2.71 9.71
C SER A 128 7.93 -3.93 9.29
N HIS A 129 8.78 -3.74 8.30
CA HIS A 129 9.78 -4.70 7.83
C HIS A 129 11.14 -4.00 7.76
N ASN A 130 12.12 -4.49 8.52
CA ASN A 130 13.46 -3.87 8.66
C ASN A 130 13.43 -2.37 9.03
N GLY A 131 12.40 -1.97 9.79
CA GLY A 131 12.17 -0.59 10.27
C GLY A 131 11.46 0.33 9.28
N TYR A 132 11.13 -0.13 8.07
CA TYR A 132 10.24 0.59 7.15
C TYR A 132 8.80 0.11 7.30
N ARG A 133 7.82 0.97 7.05
CA ARG A 133 6.41 0.57 7.03
C ARG A 133 6.16 -0.48 5.93
N ALA A 134 5.37 -1.50 6.24
CA ALA A 134 5.01 -2.55 5.27
C ALA A 134 3.79 -2.14 4.43
N ASP A 135 3.80 -0.94 3.84
CA ASP A 135 2.79 -0.45 2.90
C ASP A 135 3.42 0.19 1.66
N CYS A 136 2.59 0.66 0.73
CA CYS A 136 3.03 1.22 -0.56
C CYS A 136 4.11 2.31 -0.39
N SER A 137 3.89 3.28 0.48
CA SER A 137 4.84 4.37 0.73
C SER A 137 6.08 3.94 1.52
N GLY A 138 5.94 3.02 2.47
CA GLY A 138 7.08 2.49 3.23
C GLY A 138 7.99 1.62 2.37
N PHE A 139 7.42 0.85 1.44
CA PHE A 139 8.18 0.12 0.42
C PHE A 139 9.00 1.06 -0.46
N VAL A 140 8.41 2.16 -0.96
CA VAL A 140 9.15 3.16 -1.72
C VAL A 140 10.26 3.80 -0.89
N ALA A 141 9.97 4.19 0.36
CA ALA A 141 10.97 4.75 1.25
C ALA A 141 12.16 3.80 1.46
N MET A 142 11.92 2.49 1.57
CA MET A 142 12.95 1.47 1.61
C MET A 142 13.79 1.44 0.33
N THR A 143 13.14 1.40 -0.84
CA THR A 143 13.86 1.34 -2.13
C THR A 143 14.73 2.57 -2.39
N LEU A 144 14.27 3.74 -1.95
CA LEU A 144 15.01 5.00 -2.07
C LEU A 144 16.06 5.20 -0.97
N GLY A 145 16.13 4.31 0.03
CA GLY A 145 17.04 4.42 1.17
C GLY A 145 16.76 5.64 2.04
N LEU A 146 15.49 6.05 2.17
CA LEU A 146 15.11 7.17 3.01
C LEU A 146 15.26 6.84 4.49
N ALA A 147 15.33 7.87 5.33
CA ALA A 147 15.28 7.70 6.78
C ALA A 147 14.02 6.94 7.21
N LYS A 148 14.18 5.99 8.14
CA LYS A 148 13.10 5.15 8.67
C LYS A 148 12.20 5.96 9.63
N PRO A 149 10.88 5.72 9.65
CA PRO A 149 10.14 4.72 8.87
C PRO A 149 9.79 5.19 7.44
N GLY A 150 10.13 6.43 7.09
CA GLY A 150 9.83 7.06 5.80
C GLY A 150 8.53 7.89 5.80
N PRO A 151 8.36 8.79 4.81
CA PRO A 151 7.12 9.52 4.61
C PRO A 151 5.98 8.60 4.15
N ASN A 152 4.73 9.03 4.40
CA ASN A 152 3.56 8.45 3.72
C ASN A 152 3.45 8.95 2.27
N THR A 153 2.46 8.48 1.51
CA THR A 153 2.28 8.84 0.09
C THR A 153 2.16 10.35 -0.13
N VAL A 154 1.45 11.08 0.74
CA VAL A 154 1.36 12.56 0.65
C VAL A 154 2.71 13.21 0.95
N GLY A 155 3.45 12.71 1.93
CA GLY A 155 4.79 13.21 2.24
C GLY A 155 5.75 13.00 1.07
N LEU A 156 5.66 11.86 0.36
CA LEU A 156 6.49 11.55 -0.80
C LEU A 156 6.30 12.55 -1.95
N THR A 157 5.10 13.13 -2.14
CA THR A 157 4.87 14.13 -3.21
C THR A 157 5.48 15.49 -2.91
N SER A 158 5.96 15.73 -1.69
CA SER A 158 6.59 17.00 -1.35
C SER A 158 7.90 17.22 -2.12
N SER A 159 8.20 18.49 -2.39
CA SER A 159 9.43 18.93 -3.05
C SER A 159 10.71 18.58 -2.26
N ARG A 160 10.59 18.04 -1.04
CA ARG A 160 11.73 17.46 -0.32
C ARG A 160 12.17 16.14 -0.91
N TYR A 161 11.24 15.29 -1.35
CA TYR A 161 11.54 13.91 -1.76
C TYR A 161 11.42 13.70 -3.26
N THR A 162 10.48 14.38 -3.92
CA THR A 162 10.23 14.17 -5.35
C THR A 162 10.00 15.48 -6.10
N GLU A 163 10.09 15.39 -7.42
CA GLU A 163 9.66 16.42 -8.36
C GLU A 163 8.65 15.82 -9.35
N ARG A 164 7.73 16.64 -9.86
CA ARG A 164 6.71 16.21 -10.81
C ARG A 164 7.31 16.13 -12.22
N ILE A 165 7.03 15.04 -12.94
CA ILE A 165 7.45 14.86 -14.35
C ILE A 165 6.26 14.46 -15.23
N GLN A 166 6.39 14.50 -16.55
CA GLN A 166 5.36 13.95 -17.43
C GLN A 166 5.42 12.42 -17.42
N MET A 167 4.27 11.75 -17.64
CA MET A 167 4.23 10.28 -17.73
C MET A 167 5.16 9.76 -18.84
N SER A 168 5.27 10.47 -19.96
CA SER A 168 6.17 10.14 -21.07
C SER A 168 7.66 10.20 -20.73
N GLU A 169 8.03 10.87 -19.63
CA GLU A 169 9.41 11.05 -19.19
C GLU A 169 9.87 10.00 -18.17
N LEU A 170 9.00 9.03 -17.84
CA LEU A 170 9.29 7.97 -16.89
C LEU A 170 10.55 7.20 -17.28
N LYS A 171 11.42 7.04 -16.29
CA LYS A 171 12.63 6.23 -16.30
C LYS A 171 12.60 5.26 -15.12
N LYS A 172 13.36 4.17 -15.23
CA LYS A 172 13.54 3.19 -14.17
C LYS A 172 13.78 3.86 -12.81
N GLY A 173 13.00 3.51 -11.79
CA GLY A 173 13.06 4.07 -10.44
C GLY A 173 12.20 5.32 -10.22
N ASP A 174 11.62 5.92 -11.27
CA ASP A 174 10.61 6.96 -11.11
C ASP A 174 9.32 6.38 -10.49
N LEU A 175 8.51 7.23 -9.89
CA LEU A 175 7.31 6.85 -9.15
C LEU A 175 6.05 7.27 -9.89
N VAL A 176 4.99 6.48 -9.76
CA VAL A 176 3.64 6.87 -10.19
C VAL A 176 2.74 6.83 -8.95
N MET A 177 2.21 8.00 -8.56
CA MET A 177 1.58 8.23 -7.26
C MET A 177 0.18 8.82 -7.39
N ASP A 178 -0.74 8.25 -6.63
CA ASP A 178 -2.00 8.87 -6.24
C ASP A 178 -1.93 9.23 -4.75
N ALA A 179 -1.96 10.53 -4.46
CA ALA A 179 -1.90 11.08 -3.11
C ALA A 179 -3.28 11.55 -2.60
N GLU A 180 -4.35 11.38 -3.38
CA GLU A 180 -5.71 11.77 -3.01
C GLU A 180 -6.40 10.69 -2.15
N GLY A 181 -7.33 11.11 -1.30
CA GLY A 181 -8.08 10.21 -0.40
C GLY A 181 -7.38 9.88 0.93
N THR A 182 -7.52 8.63 1.41
CA THR A 182 -7.11 8.16 2.74
C THR A 182 -5.85 7.30 2.71
N ASN A 183 -5.38 6.85 3.87
CA ASN A 183 -4.26 5.90 3.96
C ASN A 183 -4.55 4.52 3.32
N THR A 184 -5.81 4.21 2.99
CA THR A 184 -6.19 2.95 2.33
C THR A 184 -6.50 3.11 0.84
N THR A 185 -6.70 4.34 0.35
CA THR A 185 -6.99 4.60 -1.08
C THR A 185 -5.78 5.15 -1.82
N ARG A 186 -4.92 5.93 -1.16
CA ARG A 186 -3.66 6.43 -1.72
C ARG A 186 -2.74 5.29 -2.12
N HIS A 187 -1.97 5.50 -3.18
CA HIS A 187 -1.09 4.47 -3.67
C HIS A 187 0.14 5.01 -4.38
N VAL A 188 1.19 4.20 -4.40
CA VAL A 188 2.41 4.48 -5.15
C VAL A 188 3.00 3.19 -5.71
N VAL A 189 3.50 3.28 -6.94
CA VAL A 189 4.25 2.23 -7.61
C VAL A 189 5.59 2.75 -8.12
N ILE A 190 6.58 1.87 -8.25
CA ILE A 190 7.92 2.16 -8.78
C ILE A 190 7.97 1.66 -10.22
N PHE A 191 8.16 2.56 -11.17
CA PHE A 191 8.30 2.23 -12.59
C PHE A 191 9.64 1.52 -12.85
N GLU A 192 9.63 0.37 -13.53
CA GLU A 192 10.85 -0.28 -14.02
C GLU A 192 11.09 0.02 -15.50
N LYS A 193 10.09 -0.24 -16.34
CA LYS A 193 10.18 -0.08 -17.81
C LYS A 193 8.80 -0.08 -18.46
N TRP A 194 8.69 0.51 -19.63
CA TRP A 194 7.52 0.34 -20.50
C TRP A 194 7.36 -1.12 -20.92
N ALA A 195 6.12 -1.59 -20.98
CA ALA A 195 5.81 -2.97 -21.37
C ALA A 195 5.67 -3.13 -22.89
N ASN A 196 5.47 -2.03 -23.61
CA ASN A 196 5.36 -1.97 -25.08
C ASN A 196 5.83 -0.60 -25.60
N SER A 197 6.08 -0.49 -26.89
CA SER A 197 6.54 0.74 -27.55
C SER A 197 5.48 1.85 -27.61
N GLU A 198 4.20 1.49 -27.51
CA GLU A 198 3.09 2.45 -27.49
C GLU A 198 2.89 3.11 -26.12
N HIS A 199 3.66 2.69 -25.11
CA HIS A 199 3.58 3.15 -23.73
C HIS A 199 2.16 3.02 -23.14
N THR A 200 1.41 1.98 -23.52
CA THR A 200 0.04 1.73 -23.02
C THR A 200 0.01 0.95 -21.69
N SER A 201 1.15 0.41 -21.26
CA SER A 201 1.36 -0.13 -19.91
C SER A 201 2.85 -0.20 -19.58
N TYR A 202 3.18 -0.37 -18.30
CA TYR A 202 4.55 -0.48 -17.80
C TYR A 202 4.68 -1.50 -16.70
N TRP A 203 5.87 -2.08 -16.55
CA TRP A 203 6.23 -2.93 -15.43
C TRP A 203 6.55 -2.10 -14.19
N ALA A 204 5.98 -2.48 -13.05
CA ALA A 204 6.17 -1.77 -11.79
C ALA A 204 6.27 -2.69 -10.57
N TYR A 205 7.01 -2.22 -9.55
CA TYR A 205 7.00 -2.80 -8.20
C TYR A 205 6.07 -2.01 -7.30
N GLU A 206 5.37 -2.71 -6.40
CA GLU A 206 4.45 -2.08 -5.45
C GLU A 206 4.18 -2.97 -4.25
N GLN A 207 3.55 -2.40 -3.23
CA GLN A 207 2.91 -3.16 -2.16
C GLN A 207 1.40 -2.94 -2.16
N ARG A 208 0.65 -4.04 -2.19
CA ARG A 208 -0.82 -4.05 -2.33
C ARG A 208 -1.51 -4.71 -1.14
N GLY A 209 -2.58 -4.11 -0.63
CA GLY A 209 -3.38 -4.61 0.51
C GLY A 209 -3.46 -6.13 0.66
N ARG A 210 -4.23 -6.79 -0.20
CA ARG A 210 -4.46 -8.25 -0.11
C ARG A 210 -3.24 -9.12 -0.48
N TYR A 211 -2.26 -8.56 -1.18
CA TYR A 211 -1.24 -9.35 -1.87
C TYR A 211 0.13 -9.24 -1.20
N GLY A 212 0.53 -8.05 -0.76
CA GLY A 212 1.90 -7.74 -0.35
C GLY A 212 2.71 -7.19 -1.51
N THR A 213 4.03 -7.41 -1.47
CA THR A 213 4.95 -6.97 -2.51
C THR A 213 4.69 -7.71 -3.82
N ASP A 214 4.66 -6.97 -4.92
CA ASP A 214 4.31 -7.48 -6.25
C ASP A 214 5.16 -6.81 -7.33
N TYR A 215 5.32 -7.50 -8.46
CA TYR A 215 5.94 -6.97 -9.68
C TYR A 215 5.09 -7.37 -10.88
N ARG A 216 4.50 -6.39 -11.58
CA ARG A 216 3.55 -6.65 -12.68
C ARG A 216 3.30 -5.44 -13.55
N THR A 217 2.61 -5.66 -14.66
CA THR A 217 2.19 -4.58 -15.56
C THR A 217 1.09 -3.70 -14.94
N ARG A 218 1.17 -2.41 -15.22
CA ARG A 218 0.29 -1.34 -14.74
C ARG A 218 0.03 -0.32 -15.83
N ASP A 219 -1.09 0.36 -15.71
CA ASP A 219 -1.55 1.44 -16.57
C ASP A 219 -1.92 2.71 -15.79
N TYR A 220 -1.56 2.77 -14.49
CA TYR A 220 -1.84 3.93 -13.65
C TYR A 220 -1.20 5.18 -14.24
N GLY A 221 -1.97 6.27 -14.31
CA GLY A 221 -1.53 7.56 -14.85
C GLY A 221 -1.60 7.69 -16.37
N LEU A 222 -1.94 6.62 -17.11
CA LEU A 222 -1.96 6.65 -18.58
C LEU A 222 -3.29 7.12 -19.16
N SER A 223 -4.39 6.96 -18.43
CA SER A 223 -5.71 7.44 -18.86
C SER A 223 -5.86 8.95 -18.64
N SER A 224 -6.61 9.59 -19.53
CA SER A 224 -7.02 10.99 -19.33
C SER A 224 -7.83 11.11 -18.04
N GLY A 225 -7.54 12.14 -17.24
CA GLY A 225 -8.18 12.36 -15.96
C GLY A 225 -7.69 11.48 -14.80
N SER A 226 -6.69 10.62 -15.00
CA SER A 226 -6.14 9.79 -13.91
C SER A 226 -5.63 10.65 -12.74
N GLU A 227 -5.94 10.25 -11.51
CA GLU A 227 -5.40 10.84 -10.27
C GLU A 227 -3.90 10.56 -10.13
N TYR A 228 -3.43 9.46 -10.73
CA TYR A 228 -2.02 9.07 -10.70
C TYR A 228 -1.13 9.99 -11.53
N LYS A 229 -0.08 10.46 -10.88
CA LYS A 229 0.87 11.45 -11.38
C LYS A 229 2.28 10.85 -11.32
N ALA A 230 3.11 11.09 -12.33
CA ALA A 230 4.52 10.69 -12.36
C ALA A 230 5.43 11.64 -11.57
N TYR A 231 6.39 11.08 -10.85
CA TYR A 231 7.34 11.81 -10.03
C TYR A 231 8.74 11.21 -10.13
N ARG A 232 9.75 12.06 -10.09
CA ARG A 232 11.16 11.65 -10.00
C ARG A 232 11.66 11.89 -8.57
N PRO A 233 12.19 10.86 -7.89
CA PRO A 233 12.88 11.07 -6.61
C PRO A 233 14.11 11.98 -6.76
N LYS A 234 14.30 12.91 -5.83
CA LYS A 234 15.40 13.89 -5.85
C LYS A 234 16.77 13.32 -5.49
N ASN A 235 16.78 12.13 -4.91
CA ASN A 235 18.01 11.42 -4.59
C ASN A 235 18.42 10.39 -5.66
N LEU A 236 17.77 10.38 -6.84
CA LEU A 236 18.28 9.67 -8.02
C LEU A 236 19.40 10.43 -8.73
#